data_AF-A0AAU0U6H7-F1
#
_entry.id   AF-A0AAU0U6H7-F1
#
_cell.length_a   1.000
_cell.length_b   1.000
_cell.length_c   1.000
_cell.angle_alpha   90.00
_cell.angle_beta   90.00
_cell.angle_gamma   90.00
#
_symmetry.space_group_name_H-M   'P 1'
#
loop_
_entity.id
_entity.type
_entity.pdbx_description
1 polymer ?
#
loop_
_entity_poly.entity_id
_entity_poly.type
_entity_poly.pdbx_seq_one_letter_code
_entity_poly.pdbx_strand_id
1 'polypeptide(L)'
;MSFPIIDSRIHLSQSSASIVISHLVQAIACTDEPAFHVALDAAGEEQVMPTSLSELFKYMPLIKGDHADHYDDNHLEVFWTAYQGMGFENSPFGLVCMNNAETGYLSTAQMMNALVDRIRQLIG
;
A
#
# COMPACT_ATOMS: atom_id res chain seq x y z
N MET A 1 -20.68 2.56 -6.27
CA MET A 1 -19.90 2.82 -7.49
C MET A 1 -19.19 1.51 -7.84
N SER A 2 -19.39 0.98 -9.04
CA SER A 2 -18.74 -0.26 -9.45
C SER A 2 -17.33 0.04 -9.92
N PHE A 3 -16.34 -0.52 -9.23
CA PHE A 3 -14.96 -0.56 -9.72
C PHE A 3 -14.92 -1.43 -10.99
N PRO A 4 -14.09 -1.09 -11.99
CA PRO A 4 -13.93 -1.95 -13.16
C PRO A 4 -13.45 -3.34 -12.71
N ILE A 5 -14.05 -4.38 -13.28
CA ILE A 5 -13.60 -5.76 -13.09
C ILE A 5 -12.23 -5.86 -13.77
N ILE A 6 -11.16 -5.83 -12.98
CA ILE A 6 -9.78 -5.83 -13.47
C ILE A 6 -9.24 -7.26 -13.40
N ASP A 7 -8.89 -7.83 -14.56
CA ASP A 7 -8.16 -9.10 -14.67
C ASP A 7 -6.76 -8.90 -14.06
N SER A 8 -6.36 -9.78 -13.14
CA SER A 8 -5.07 -9.72 -12.43
C SER A 8 -3.85 -9.87 -13.35
N ARG A 9 -4.06 -10.13 -14.64
CA ARG A 9 -3.02 -10.14 -15.69
C ARG A 9 -2.82 -8.78 -16.39
N ILE A 10 -3.62 -7.77 -16.06
CA ILE A 10 -3.59 -6.46 -16.70
C ILE A 10 -3.19 -5.43 -15.65
N HIS A 11 -1.99 -4.86 -15.82
CA HIS A 11 -1.53 -3.73 -15.02
C HIS A 11 -2.49 -2.55 -15.19
N LEU A 12 -2.65 -1.74 -14.13
CA LEU A 12 -3.46 -0.55 -14.23
C LEU A 12 -2.86 0.42 -15.26
N SER A 13 -3.72 1.11 -16.02
CA SER A 13 -3.27 2.29 -16.76
C SER A 13 -2.83 3.36 -15.75
N GLN A 14 -1.95 4.27 -16.16
CA GLN A 14 -1.53 5.41 -15.32
C GLN A 14 -2.73 6.19 -14.75
N SER A 15 -3.75 6.44 -15.56
CA SER A 15 -4.99 7.10 -15.14
C SER A 15 -5.79 6.30 -14.10
N SER A 16 -5.87 4.98 -14.24
CA SER A 16 -6.57 4.12 -13.28
C SER A 16 -5.79 4.00 -11.97
N ALA A 17 -4.46 3.89 -12.05
CA ALA A 17 -3.58 3.90 -10.90
C ALA A 17 -3.70 5.21 -10.13
N SER A 18 -3.72 6.36 -10.83
CA SER A 18 -3.91 7.66 -10.21
C SER A 18 -5.22 7.75 -9.43
N ILE A 19 -6.34 7.31 -10.00
CA ILE A 19 -7.64 7.31 -9.31
C ILE A 19 -7.61 6.42 -8.06
N VAL A 20 -7.03 5.22 -8.17
CA VAL A 20 -6.91 4.28 -7.04
C VAL A 20 -6.05 4.87 -5.94
N ILE A 21 -4.92 5.48 -6.28
CA ILE A 21 -4.00 6.12 -5.33
C ILE A 21 -4.69 7.29 -4.63
N SER A 22 -5.36 8.18 -5.37
CA SER A 22 -6.05 9.32 -4.76
C SER A 22 -7.13 8.86 -3.79
N HIS A 23 -7.92 7.84 -4.14
CA HIS A 23 -8.90 7.25 -3.22
C HIS A 23 -8.25 6.58 -2.00
N LEU A 24 -7.12 5.89 -2.18
CA LEU A 24 -6.39 5.26 -1.08
C LEU A 24 -5.89 6.31 -0.08
N VAL A 25 -5.22 7.35 -0.55
CA VAL A 25 -4.70 8.44 0.29
C VAL A 25 -5.84 9.16 1.01
N GLN A 26 -6.94 9.44 0.31
CA GLN A 26 -8.12 10.04 0.93
C GLN A 26 -8.74 9.14 2.01
N ALA A 27 -8.85 7.83 1.75
CA ALA A 27 -9.36 6.89 2.73
C ALA A 27 -8.46 6.82 3.97
N ILE A 28 -7.14 6.79 3.79
CA ILE A 28 -6.15 6.82 4.87
C ILE A 28 -6.26 8.10 5.70
N ALA A 29 -6.53 9.25 5.10
CA ALA A 29 -6.71 10.52 5.79
C ALA A 29 -8.01 10.57 6.64
N CYS A 30 -9.02 9.78 6.27
CA CYS A 30 -10.34 9.79 6.92
C CYS A 30 -10.50 8.77 8.06
N THR A 31 -9.52 7.90 8.31
CA THR A 31 -9.57 6.86 9.34
C THR A 31 -8.22 6.68 10.01
N ASP A 32 -8.23 6.24 11.27
CA ASP A 32 -7.03 5.84 12.01
C ASP A 32 -6.74 4.33 11.91
N GLU A 33 -7.61 3.56 11.24
CA GLU A 33 -7.45 2.11 11.08
C GLU A 33 -6.18 1.75 10.29
N PRO A 34 -5.43 0.71 10.67
CA PRO A 34 -4.35 0.18 9.82
C PRO A 34 -4.90 -0.48 8.55
N ALA A 35 -4.04 -0.83 7.60
CA ALA A 35 -4.45 -1.63 6.44
C ALA A 35 -4.93 -3.04 6.85
N PHE A 36 -4.34 -3.61 7.89
CA PHE A 36 -4.68 -4.89 8.50
C PHE A 36 -4.45 -4.83 10.01
N HIS A 37 -5.29 -5.51 10.78
CA HIS A 37 -4.92 -5.84 12.16
C HIS A 37 -4.02 -7.07 12.15
N VAL A 38 -2.81 -6.89 12.68
CA VAL A 38 -1.79 -7.95 12.77
C VAL A 38 -1.59 -8.27 14.24
N ALA A 39 -1.78 -9.54 14.60
CA ALA A 39 -1.52 -10.06 15.94
C ALA A 39 -0.69 -11.35 15.84
N LEU A 40 -0.07 -11.75 16.95
CA LEU A 40 0.54 -13.06 17.08
C LEU A 40 -0.35 -13.93 17.97
N ASP A 41 -0.57 -15.18 17.57
CA ASP A 41 -1.26 -16.13 18.43
C ASP A 41 -0.33 -16.77 19.48
N ALA A 42 -0.86 -17.72 20.24
CA ALA A 42 -0.12 -18.40 21.29
C ALA A 42 1.06 -19.25 20.76
N ALA A 43 1.05 -19.63 19.47
CA ALA A 43 2.15 -20.32 18.81
C ALA A 43 3.17 -19.36 18.18
N GLY A 44 2.91 -18.05 18.21
CA GLY A 44 3.71 -17.03 17.55
C GLY A 44 3.45 -16.93 16.05
N GLU A 45 2.33 -17.49 15.56
CA GLU A 45 1.93 -17.34 14.17
C GLU A 45 1.18 -16.03 13.94
N GLU A 46 1.41 -15.41 12.79
CA GLU A 46 0.80 -14.14 12.42
C GLU A 46 -0.69 -14.34 12.06
N GLN A 47 -1.56 -13.68 12.81
CA GLN A 47 -2.99 -13.61 12.57
C GLN A 47 -3.32 -12.25 11.97
N VAL A 48 -3.82 -12.28 10.74
CA VAL A 48 -4.11 -11.08 9.95
C VAL A 48 -5.63 -10.94 9.76
N MET A 49 -6.20 -9.82 10.19
CA MET A 49 -7.60 -9.49 9.98
C MET A 49 -7.72 -8.25 9.08
N PRO A 50 -8.54 -8.31 8.01
CA PRO A 50 -8.72 -7.16 7.13
C PRO A 50 -9.52 -6.05 7.82
N THR A 51 -9.22 -4.80 7.45
CA THR A 51 -9.95 -3.59 7.82
C THR A 51 -10.72 -3.04 6.62
N SER A 52 -11.37 -1.88 6.81
CA SER A 52 -12.00 -1.15 5.71
C SER A 52 -10.98 -0.74 4.62
N LEU A 53 -9.72 -0.51 4.99
CA LEU A 53 -8.66 -0.11 4.06
C LEU A 53 -8.13 -1.28 3.24
N SER A 54 -8.19 -2.52 3.73
CA SER A 54 -7.59 -3.70 3.05
C SER A 54 -8.08 -3.88 1.60
N GLU A 55 -9.33 -3.51 1.32
CA GLU A 55 -9.92 -3.62 -0.01
C GLU A 55 -9.21 -2.73 -1.05
N LEU A 56 -8.76 -1.55 -0.64
CA LEU A 56 -8.04 -0.62 -1.52
C LEU A 56 -6.62 -1.13 -1.83
N PHE A 57 -6.02 -1.85 -0.88
CA PHE A 57 -4.70 -2.46 -1.02
C PHE A 57 -4.66 -3.66 -1.98
N LYS A 58 -5.81 -4.23 -2.37
CA LYS A 58 -5.86 -5.31 -3.38
C LYS A 58 -5.28 -4.89 -4.74
N TYR A 59 -5.32 -3.59 -5.04
CA TYR A 59 -4.83 -3.04 -6.30
C TYR A 59 -3.34 -2.66 -6.25
N MET A 60 -2.70 -2.68 -5.07
CA MET A 60 -1.29 -2.29 -4.92
C MET A 60 -0.32 -3.05 -5.82
N PRO A 61 -0.41 -4.40 -5.98
CA PRO A 61 0.48 -5.12 -6.88
C PRO A 61 0.32 -4.74 -8.35
N LEU A 62 -0.79 -4.11 -8.73
CA LEU A 62 -1.08 -3.69 -10.09
C LEU A 62 -0.57 -2.28 -10.40
N ILE A 63 -0.21 -1.51 -9.36
CA ILE A 63 0.37 -0.17 -9.50
C ILE A 63 1.86 -0.33 -9.80
N LYS A 64 2.29 0.12 -10.98
CA LYS A 64 3.70 0.12 -11.35
C LYS A 64 4.39 1.38 -10.86
N GLY A 65 5.63 1.24 -10.38
CA GLY A 65 6.48 2.38 -10.00
C GLY A 65 6.77 3.36 -11.15
N ASP A 66 6.63 2.94 -12.42
CA ASP A 66 6.77 3.81 -13.60
C ASP A 66 5.64 4.84 -13.73
N HIS A 67 4.56 4.73 -12.95
CA HIS A 67 3.50 5.73 -12.87
C HIS A 67 3.85 6.94 -11.99
N ALA A 68 5.02 6.94 -11.34
CA ALA A 68 5.48 8.03 -10.49
C ALA A 68 5.86 9.31 -11.27
N ASP A 69 6.08 9.22 -12.59
CA ASP A 69 6.69 10.33 -13.34
C ASP A 69 5.78 11.56 -13.55
N HIS A 70 4.48 11.53 -13.20
CA HIS A 70 3.54 12.65 -13.43
C HIS A 70 2.73 12.96 -12.16
N TYR A 71 3.13 14.02 -11.45
CA TYR A 71 2.46 14.51 -10.24
C TYR A 71 1.56 15.71 -10.57
N ASP A 72 0.32 15.45 -10.98
CA ASP A 72 -0.67 16.52 -11.16
C ASP A 72 -1.55 16.74 -9.91
N ASP A 73 -1.38 15.92 -8.85
CA ASP A 73 -2.23 15.91 -7.64
C ASP A 73 -1.41 15.64 -6.37
N ASN A 74 -1.66 16.40 -5.30
CA ASN A 74 -0.99 16.27 -4.00
C ASN A 74 -1.09 14.86 -3.40
N HIS A 75 -2.18 14.13 -3.63
CA HIS A 75 -2.33 12.76 -3.14
C HIS A 75 -1.35 11.80 -3.83
N LEU A 76 -1.08 11.99 -5.13
CA LEU A 76 -0.10 11.18 -5.86
C LEU A 76 1.30 11.44 -5.32
N GLU A 77 1.66 12.70 -5.11
CA GLU A 77 2.96 13.08 -4.55
C GLU A 77 3.18 12.44 -3.17
N VAL A 78 2.20 12.54 -2.27
CA VAL A 78 2.26 11.93 -0.94
C VAL A 78 2.44 10.42 -1.02
N PHE A 79 1.64 9.74 -1.84
CA PHE A 79 1.72 8.30 -2.00
C PHE A 79 3.08 7.86 -2.52
N TRP A 80 3.56 8.48 -3.60
CA TRP A 80 4.83 8.09 -4.21
C TRP A 80 6.02 8.42 -3.32
N THR A 81 5.96 9.53 -2.58
CA THR A 81 6.98 9.87 -1.57
C THR A 81 7.02 8.84 -0.45
N ALA A 82 5.85 8.39 0.04
CA ALA A 82 5.79 7.30 1.01
C ALA A 82 6.33 5.99 0.42
N TYR A 83 5.88 5.63 -0.78
CA TYR A 83 6.22 4.39 -1.47
C TYR A 83 7.73 4.28 -1.72
N GLN A 84 8.34 5.34 -2.27
CA GLN A 84 9.79 5.38 -2.52
C GLN A 84 10.58 5.43 -1.21
N GLY A 85 10.09 6.15 -0.20
CA GLY A 85 10.76 6.27 1.10
C GLY A 85 10.81 4.97 1.90
N MET A 86 9.94 4.00 1.62
CA MET A 86 9.96 2.69 2.26
C MET A 86 11.02 1.74 1.68
N GLY A 87 11.58 2.03 0.49
CA GLY A 87 12.59 1.18 -0.12
C GLY A 87 12.04 -0.17 -0.58
N PHE A 88 10.87 -0.18 -1.21
CA PHE A 88 10.31 -1.42 -1.77
C PHE A 88 11.25 -2.07 -2.79
N GLU A 89 11.39 -3.39 -2.70
CA GLU A 89 12.19 -4.19 -3.61
C GLU A 89 11.32 -5.19 -4.37
N ASN A 90 11.65 -5.41 -5.65
CA ASN A 90 11.04 -6.45 -6.46
C ASN A 90 11.77 -7.78 -6.24
N SER A 91 11.16 -8.68 -5.49
CA SER A 91 11.61 -10.06 -5.30
C SER A 91 10.87 -11.00 -6.28
N PRO A 92 11.44 -12.16 -6.64
CA PRO A 92 10.71 -13.22 -7.33
C PRO A 92 9.42 -13.66 -6.64
N PHE A 93 9.29 -13.38 -5.33
CA PHE A 93 8.11 -13.69 -4.53
C PHE A 93 7.11 -12.51 -4.40
N GLY A 94 7.39 -11.39 -5.06
CA GLY A 94 6.55 -10.19 -5.04
C GLY A 94 7.27 -8.96 -4.47
N LEU A 95 6.48 -7.95 -4.10
CA LEU A 95 6.99 -6.75 -3.45
C LEU A 95 7.40 -7.08 -2.01
N VAL A 96 8.64 -6.74 -1.64
CA VAL A 96 9.14 -6.93 -0.28
C VAL A 96 9.68 -5.60 0.27
N CYS A 97 9.66 -5.47 1.59
CA CYS A 97 10.17 -4.31 2.31
C CYS A 97 10.88 -4.81 3.56
N MET A 98 12.08 -4.28 3.83
CA MET A 98 12.76 -4.59 5.08
C MET A 98 12.12 -3.82 6.25
N ASN A 99 12.19 -4.35 7.45
CA ASN A 99 11.79 -3.62 8.64
C ASN A 99 12.78 -2.47 8.93
N ASN A 100 12.36 -1.48 9.72
CA ASN A 100 13.20 -0.31 10.04
C ASN A 100 14.51 -0.65 10.77
N ALA A 101 14.59 -1.83 11.40
CA ALA A 101 15.78 -2.29 12.10
C ALA A 101 16.76 -3.02 11.17
N GLU A 102 16.41 -3.17 9.89
CA GLU A 102 17.22 -3.87 8.89
C GLU A 102 17.51 -5.34 9.26
N THR A 103 16.67 -5.95 10.10
CA THR A 103 16.89 -7.31 10.62
C THR A 103 16.05 -8.38 9.93
N GLY A 104 15.14 -8.00 9.05
CA GLY A 104 14.27 -8.93 8.34
C GLY A 104 13.19 -8.25 7.50
N TYR A 105 12.58 -9.00 6.59
CA TYR A 105 11.49 -8.53 5.74
C TYR A 105 10.15 -8.51 6.49
N LEU A 106 9.34 -7.50 6.20
CA LEU A 106 7.98 -7.39 6.67
C LEU A 106 7.08 -8.41 5.95
N SER A 107 6.08 -8.93 6.66
CA SER A 107 4.97 -9.64 6.02
C SER A 107 4.20 -8.67 5.10
N THR A 108 3.42 -9.19 4.14
CA THR A 108 2.58 -8.33 3.27
C THR A 108 1.66 -7.42 4.09
N ALA A 109 1.07 -7.93 5.17
CA ALA A 109 0.17 -7.15 6.01
C ALA A 109 0.91 -6.03 6.76
N GLN A 110 2.05 -6.36 7.35
CA GLN A 110 2.92 -5.38 8.02
C GLN A 110 3.44 -4.32 7.06
N MET A 111 3.79 -4.72 5.85
CA MET A 111 4.24 -3.84 4.79
C MET A 111 3.15 -2.83 4.39
N MET A 112 1.90 -3.27 4.22
CA MET A 112 0.79 -2.36 3.93
C MET A 112 0.49 -1.41 5.10
N ASN A 113 0.59 -1.90 6.34
CA ASN A 113 0.44 -1.05 7.53
C ASN A 113 1.53 0.03 7.58
N ALA A 114 2.79 -0.33 7.32
CA ALA A 114 3.88 0.63 7.27
C ALA A 114 3.68 1.69 6.17
N LEU A 115 3.09 1.32 5.03
CA LEU A 115 2.73 2.29 3.99
C LEU A 115 1.62 3.25 4.45
N VAL A 116 0.59 2.75 5.13
CA VAL A 116 -0.46 3.59 5.74
C VAL A 116 0.16 4.59 6.71
N ASP A 117 1.01 4.11 7.64
CA ASP A 117 1.65 4.95 8.64
C ASP A 117 2.54 6.01 7.98
N ARG A 118 3.28 5.63 6.93
CA ARG A 118 4.14 6.57 6.21
C ARG A 118 3.33 7.63 5.46
N ILE A 119 2.21 7.25 4.85
CA ILE A 119 1.29 8.20 4.20
C ILE A 119 0.72 9.17 5.23
N ARG A 120 0.26 8.70 6.40
CA ARG A 120 -0.24 9.58 7.47
C ARG A 120 0.79 10.60 7.94
N GLN A 121 2.04 10.17 8.13
CA GLN A 121 3.13 11.08 8.51
C GLN A 121 3.38 12.21 7.51
N LEU A 122 3.08 11.99 6.22
CA LEU A 122 3.25 12.99 5.16
C LEU A 122 2.03 13.91 5.00
N ILE A 123 0.83 13.47 5.37
CA ILE A 123 -0.40 14.27 5.28
C ILE A 123 -0.50 15.27 6.45
N GLY A 124 -0.06 14.89 7.65
CA GLY A 124 -0.09 15.72 8.85
C GLY A 124 -1.35 15.57 9.69
#